data_AF-A0A8K2A016-F1
#
_entry.id   AF-A0A8K2A016-F1
#
_cell.length_a   1.000
_cell.length_b   1.000
_cell.length_c   1.000
_cell.angle_alpha   90.00
_cell.angle_beta   90.00
_cell.angle_gamma   90.00
#
_symmetry.space_group_name_H-M   'P 1'
#
loop_
_entity.id
_entity.type
_entity.pdbx_description
1 polymer ?
#
loop_
_entity_poly.entity_id
_entity_poly.type
_entity_poly.pdbx_seq_one_letter_code
_entity_poly.pdbx_strand_id
1 'polypeptide(L)'
;MNRLWIGTGLSLMCASIVAVIPATVAQAQEITPTTQPGNGALPANYGLVRSISSNSIQVQLLDGTTSNYPLASTVDPSAVMGTARGDLVGFDLDESGAVSRLEPPTVSQAFEGRVTSIEDDQVTLVSDSGEILTTTVMPSTIARKGIVPGKELIITEYQGTWATKICSPHTPPVVEIPVIPPAPIGGPELPPPVSQPIPALW
;
A
#
# COMPACT_ATOMS: atom_id res chain seq x y z
N MET A 1 76.41 11.14 -18.71
CA MET A 1 76.83 10.88 -20.10
C MET A 1 75.85 9.89 -20.71
N ASN A 2 75.16 10.31 -21.79
CA ASN A 2 74.75 9.50 -22.95
C ASN A 2 73.81 8.29 -22.70
N ARG A 3 72.69 8.07 -23.41
CA ARG A 3 72.22 8.53 -24.72
C ARG A 3 70.72 8.17 -24.86
N LEU A 4 69.96 9.07 -25.46
CA LEU A 4 68.69 8.79 -26.14
C LEU A 4 68.97 7.98 -27.41
N TRP A 5 68.18 6.94 -27.72
CA TRP A 5 67.90 6.54 -29.10
C TRP A 5 66.43 6.15 -29.24
N ILE A 6 65.83 6.77 -30.25
CA ILE A 6 64.44 6.70 -30.69
C ILE A 6 64.27 5.45 -31.55
N GLY A 7 63.15 4.75 -31.39
CA GLY A 7 62.71 3.69 -32.29
C GLY A 7 61.22 3.84 -32.56
N THR A 8 60.89 4.56 -33.64
CA THR A 8 59.56 4.70 -34.22
C THR A 8 59.03 3.35 -34.71
N GLY A 9 57.88 2.91 -34.18
CA GLY A 9 57.10 1.79 -34.69
C GLY A 9 55.73 2.28 -35.15
N LEU A 10 55.56 2.36 -36.46
CA LEU A 10 54.31 2.60 -37.18
C LEU A 10 53.38 1.39 -36.96
N SER A 11 52.13 1.56 -36.52
CA SER A 11 51.11 0.53 -36.78
C SER A 11 49.68 1.07 -36.81
N LEU A 12 49.15 0.96 -38.02
CA LEU A 12 47.79 0.61 -38.44
C LEU A 12 46.57 1.09 -37.62
N MET A 13 45.72 1.82 -38.35
CA MET A 13 44.32 2.07 -38.03
C MET A 13 43.51 0.77 -37.92
N CYS A 14 42.72 0.66 -36.86
CA CYS A 14 41.44 -0.05 -36.89
C CYS A 14 40.34 0.94 -36.52
N ALA A 15 39.65 1.45 -37.53
CA ALA A 15 38.38 2.14 -37.37
C ALA A 15 37.32 1.10 -36.99
N SER A 16 36.99 1.01 -35.71
CA SER A 16 35.81 0.30 -35.22
C SER A 16 34.72 1.33 -34.99
N ILE A 17 33.85 1.52 -35.97
CA ILE A 17 32.60 2.25 -35.79
C ILE A 17 31.72 1.35 -34.92
N VAL A 18 31.75 1.55 -33.59
CA VAL A 18 30.77 0.95 -32.70
C VAL A 18 29.51 1.78 -32.86
N ALA A 19 28.52 1.22 -33.57
CA ALA A 19 27.16 1.72 -33.55
C ALA A 19 26.63 1.55 -32.12
N VAL A 20 26.77 2.60 -31.31
CA VAL A 20 26.14 2.68 -30.00
C VAL A 20 24.66 2.91 -30.26
N ILE A 21 23.90 1.83 -30.29
CA ILE A 21 22.45 1.90 -30.16
C ILE A 21 22.21 2.37 -28.73
N PRO A 22 21.62 3.56 -28.48
CA PRO A 22 21.23 3.91 -27.13
C PRO A 22 20.16 2.93 -26.71
N ALA A 23 20.52 1.97 -25.85
CA ALA A 23 19.55 1.21 -25.09
C ALA A 23 18.80 2.25 -24.25
N THR A 24 17.54 2.50 -24.58
CA THR A 24 16.62 3.24 -23.73
C THR A 24 16.44 2.40 -22.48
N VAL A 25 17.30 2.62 -21.48
CA VAL A 25 17.12 2.08 -20.15
C VAL A 25 15.87 2.75 -19.62
N ALA A 26 14.75 2.04 -19.64
CA ALA A 26 13.59 2.40 -18.86
C ALA A 26 14.06 2.39 -17.40
N GLN A 27 14.42 3.57 -16.89
CA GLN A 27 14.73 3.75 -15.49
C GLN A 27 13.43 3.49 -14.74
N ALA A 28 13.33 2.30 -14.13
CA ALA A 28 12.33 2.03 -13.12
C ALA A 28 12.51 3.12 -12.05
N GLN A 29 11.49 3.96 -11.88
CA GLN A 29 11.53 5.00 -10.87
C GLN A 29 11.36 4.32 -9.52
N GLU A 30 12.44 4.33 -8.74
CA GLU A 30 12.42 3.92 -7.35
C GLU A 30 11.79 5.06 -6.54
N ILE A 31 10.62 4.78 -5.95
CA ILE A 31 9.92 5.69 -5.07
C ILE A 31 10.41 5.36 -3.67
N THR A 32 11.24 6.24 -3.11
CA THR A 32 11.64 6.14 -1.71
C THR A 32 10.44 6.54 -0.83
N PRO A 33 10.10 5.77 0.22
CA PRO A 33 9.07 6.16 1.17
C PRO A 33 9.38 7.54 1.71
N THR A 34 8.39 8.42 1.69
CA THR A 34 8.57 9.81 2.16
C THR A 34 8.72 9.89 3.68
N THR A 35 8.39 8.82 4.40
CA THR A 35 8.38 8.76 5.86
C THR A 35 9.04 7.49 6.37
N GLN A 36 10.35 7.55 6.59
CA GLN A 36 11.08 6.48 7.27
C GLN A 36 10.75 6.52 8.77
N PRO A 37 10.46 5.38 9.43
CA PRO A 37 10.35 5.30 10.88
C PRO A 37 11.75 5.49 11.52
N GLY A 38 12.19 6.74 11.62
CA GLY A 38 13.49 7.08 12.17
C GLY A 38 13.76 8.58 12.16
N ASN A 39 13.75 9.18 13.35
CA ASN A 39 14.22 10.54 13.70
C ASN A 39 13.25 11.72 13.53
N GLY A 40 12.02 11.52 13.04
CA GLY A 40 10.94 12.50 13.21
C GLY A 40 10.24 12.25 14.55
N ALA A 41 10.01 13.31 15.35
CA ALA A 41 9.17 13.18 16.55
C ALA A 41 7.82 12.55 16.15
N LEU A 42 7.42 11.49 16.87
CA LEU A 42 6.11 10.87 16.72
C LEU A 42 5.05 11.98 16.76
N PRO A 43 4.19 12.14 15.75
CA PRO A 43 3.05 13.02 15.92
C PRO A 43 2.21 12.40 17.03
N ALA A 44 2.18 13.08 18.19
CA ALA A 44 1.73 12.49 19.45
C ALA A 44 0.25 12.04 19.43
N ASN A 45 -0.51 12.54 18.46
CA ASN A 45 -1.96 12.39 18.43
C ASN A 45 -2.45 11.61 17.20
N TYR A 46 -1.75 10.54 16.83
CA TYR A 46 -2.29 9.54 15.89
C TYR A 46 -2.35 8.17 16.56
N GLY A 47 -3.39 7.39 16.24
CA GLY A 47 -3.53 6.05 16.78
C GLY A 47 -4.61 5.22 16.12
N LEU A 48 -4.55 3.92 16.37
CA LEU A 48 -5.58 2.96 15.97
C LEU A 48 -6.68 2.89 17.02
N VAL A 49 -7.93 3.01 16.59
CA VAL A 49 -9.08 2.96 17.49
C VAL A 49 -9.27 1.53 18.01
N ARG A 50 -9.22 1.39 19.34
CA ARG A 50 -9.46 0.12 20.04
C ARG A 50 -10.94 -0.03 20.40
N SER A 51 -11.54 1.06 20.87
CA SER A 51 -12.96 1.18 21.17
C SER A 51 -13.34 2.67 21.20
N ILE A 52 -14.59 2.98 20.87
CA ILE A 52 -15.15 4.32 20.95
C ILE A 52 -16.54 4.24 21.60
N SER A 53 -16.82 5.17 22.51
CA SER A 53 -18.12 5.36 23.15
C SER A 53 -18.57 6.81 22.98
N SER A 54 -19.77 7.15 23.47
CA SER A 54 -20.30 8.51 23.39
C SER A 54 -19.47 9.56 24.15
N ASN A 55 -18.60 9.14 25.06
CA ASN A 55 -17.87 10.03 25.98
C ASN A 55 -16.36 9.77 26.03
N SER A 56 -15.86 8.73 25.37
CA SER A 56 -14.44 8.40 25.40
C SER A 56 -14.01 7.61 24.19
N ILE A 57 -12.73 7.72 23.86
CA ILE A 57 -12.08 6.93 22.83
C ILE A 57 -10.82 6.30 23.39
N GLN A 58 -10.70 4.98 23.21
CA GLN A 58 -9.48 4.25 23.48
C GLN A 58 -8.71 4.08 22.19
N VAL A 59 -7.47 4.56 22.17
CA VAL A 59 -6.57 4.49 21.02
C VAL A 59 -5.30 3.75 21.40
N GLN A 60 -4.80 2.94 20.48
CA GLN A 60 -3.42 2.46 20.50
C GLN A 60 -2.59 3.47 19.69
N LEU A 61 -1.75 4.24 20.37
CA LEU A 61 -0.87 5.22 19.75
C LEU A 61 0.18 4.52 18.88
N LEU A 62 0.83 5.29 18.01
CA LEU A 62 1.82 4.76 17.08
C LEU A 62 3.08 4.19 17.77
N ASP A 63 3.37 4.60 19.00
CA ASP A 63 4.42 4.01 19.85
C ASP A 63 4.00 2.66 20.48
N GLY A 64 2.77 2.21 20.22
CA GLY A 64 2.18 0.98 20.73
C GLY A 64 1.47 1.12 22.09
N THR A 65 1.63 2.25 22.78
CA THR A 65 0.93 2.51 24.04
C THR A 65 -0.57 2.63 23.82
N THR A 66 -1.36 2.26 24.83
CA THR A 66 -2.82 2.38 24.77
C THR A 66 -3.29 3.42 25.78
N SER A 67 -4.03 4.41 25.29
CA SER A 67 -4.53 5.53 26.06
C SER A 67 -6.04 5.65 25.88
N ASN A 68 -6.72 6.09 26.93
CA ASN A 68 -8.14 6.38 26.90
C ASN A 68 -8.33 7.88 27.12
N TYR A 69 -8.96 8.55 26.15
CA TYR A 69 -9.20 9.98 26.20
C TYR A 69 -10.70 10.26 26.32
N PRO A 70 -11.12 11.21 27.15
CA PRO A 70 -12.49 11.72 27.11
C PRO A 70 -12.73 12.46 25.79
N LEU A 71 -13.96 12.40 25.27
CA LEU A 71 -14.39 13.20 24.13
C LEU A 71 -14.94 14.54 24.64
N ALA A 72 -14.42 15.66 24.13
CA ALA A 72 -14.98 16.97 24.42
C ALA A 72 -16.38 17.09 23.77
N SER A 73 -17.26 17.88 24.37
CA SER A 73 -18.61 18.12 23.82
C SER A 73 -18.60 18.86 22.48
N THR A 74 -17.45 19.44 22.10
CA THR A 74 -17.25 20.15 20.83
C THR A 74 -16.88 19.22 19.68
N VAL A 75 -16.55 17.94 19.95
CA VAL A 75 -16.25 16.98 18.89
C VAL A 75 -17.48 16.78 18.02
N ASP A 76 -17.27 16.80 16.71
CA ASP A 76 -18.33 16.52 15.74
C ASP A 76 -18.91 15.10 15.98
N PRO A 77 -20.21 14.97 16.31
CA PRO A 77 -20.85 13.67 16.51
C PRO A 77 -20.75 12.76 15.29
N SER A 78 -20.71 13.33 14.08
CA SER A 78 -20.57 12.55 12.85
C SER A 78 -19.19 11.91 12.72
N ALA A 79 -18.13 12.56 13.21
CA ALA A 79 -16.79 11.99 13.27
C ALA A 79 -16.75 10.79 14.23
N VAL A 80 -17.42 10.88 15.38
CA VAL A 80 -17.54 9.77 16.34
C VAL A 80 -18.30 8.60 15.73
N MET A 81 -19.43 8.87 15.06
CA MET A 81 -20.25 7.82 14.43
C MET A 81 -19.56 7.19 13.21
N GLY A 82 -18.75 7.95 12.48
CA GLY A 82 -17.99 7.48 11.33
C GLY A 82 -16.71 6.72 11.68
N THR A 83 -16.31 6.72 12.95
CA THR A 83 -15.08 6.07 13.41
C THR A 83 -15.38 4.65 13.92
N ALA A 84 -14.71 3.66 13.34
CA ALA A 84 -14.84 2.27 13.72
C ALA A 84 -13.57 1.73 14.42
N ARG A 85 -13.73 0.60 15.11
CA ARG A 85 -12.60 -0.14 15.68
C ARG A 85 -11.64 -0.56 14.57
N GLY A 86 -10.36 -0.26 14.75
CA GLY A 86 -9.29 -0.55 13.81
C GLY A 86 -8.97 0.59 12.84
N ASP A 87 -9.76 1.66 12.85
CA ASP A 87 -9.45 2.85 12.05
C ASP A 87 -8.24 3.57 12.60
N LEU A 88 -7.42 4.10 11.70
CA LEU A 88 -6.38 5.06 12.03
C LEU A 88 -7.02 6.44 12.10
N VAL A 89 -6.81 7.15 13.21
CA VAL A 89 -7.34 8.50 13.43
C VAL A 89 -6.22 9.43 13.86
N GLY A 90 -6.30 10.68 13.40
CA GLY A 90 -5.62 11.81 14.01
C GLY A 90 -6.59 12.52 14.97
N PHE A 91 -6.07 13.06 16.06
CA PHE A 91 -6.89 13.80 17.01
C PHE A 91 -6.15 15.02 17.58
N ASP A 92 -6.90 15.98 18.10
CA ASP A 92 -6.34 17.07 18.90
C ASP A 92 -6.88 16.97 20.32
N LEU A 93 -6.07 17.38 21.29
CA LEU A 93 -6.46 17.46 22.70
C LEU A 93 -6.67 18.92 23.08
N ASP A 94 -7.71 19.20 23.88
CA ASP A 94 -7.87 20.49 24.53
C ASP A 94 -6.98 20.62 25.78
N GLU A 95 -7.05 21.77 26.45
CA GLU A 95 -6.29 22.06 27.68
C GLU A 95 -6.62 21.11 28.84
N SER A 96 -7.78 20.45 28.81
CA SER A 96 -8.20 19.46 29.80
C SER A 96 -7.75 18.03 29.47
N GLY A 97 -7.12 17.84 28.32
CA GLY A 97 -6.70 16.54 27.80
C GLY A 97 -7.85 15.73 27.18
N ALA A 98 -8.98 16.37 26.86
CA ALA A 98 -10.07 15.76 26.12
C ALA A 98 -9.86 15.92 24.62
N VAL A 99 -10.27 14.92 23.83
CA VAL A 99 -10.24 14.99 22.38
C VAL A 99 -11.19 16.09 21.93
N SER A 100 -10.66 17.13 21.30
CA SER A 100 -11.40 18.28 20.79
C SER A 100 -11.70 18.18 19.30
N ARG A 101 -10.89 17.39 18.58
CA ARG A 101 -11.04 17.08 17.16
C ARG A 101 -10.66 15.62 16.92
N LEU A 102 -11.43 14.93 16.08
CA LEU A 102 -11.19 13.54 15.71
C LEU A 102 -11.43 13.42 14.21
N GLU A 103 -10.40 13.03 13.45
CA GLU A 103 -10.51 12.95 12.00
C GLU A 103 -9.69 11.78 11.43
N PRO A 104 -10.15 11.17 10.31
CA PRO A 104 -9.31 10.25 9.57
C PRO A 104 -8.10 11.02 8.99
N PRO A 105 -6.91 10.41 8.97
CA PRO A 105 -5.72 11.02 8.39
C PRO A 105 -5.89 11.23 6.88
N THR A 106 -5.33 12.33 6.38
CA THR A 106 -5.28 12.61 4.94
C THR A 106 -4.29 11.68 4.25
N VAL A 107 -4.72 11.01 3.19
CA VAL A 107 -3.84 10.16 2.37
C VAL A 107 -2.84 11.05 1.64
N SER A 108 -1.55 10.73 1.77
CA SER A 108 -0.48 11.34 0.98
C SER A 108 -0.36 10.64 -0.36
N GLN A 109 -0.22 9.31 -0.31
CA GLN A 109 -0.04 8.46 -1.48
C GLN A 109 -0.63 7.07 -1.20
N ALA A 110 -1.15 6.44 -2.24
CA ALA A 110 -1.42 5.01 -2.26
C ALA A 110 -0.57 4.37 -3.36
N PHE A 111 0.18 3.34 -3.00
CA PHE A 111 0.98 2.54 -3.92
C PHE A 111 0.39 1.14 -3.99
N GLU A 112 -0.05 0.75 -5.18
CA GLU A 112 -0.54 -0.60 -5.47
C GLU A 112 0.53 -1.35 -6.25
N GLY A 113 0.86 -2.55 -5.79
CA GLY A 113 1.86 -3.36 -6.45
C GLY A 113 1.97 -4.77 -5.90
N ARG A 114 2.81 -5.56 -6.56
CA ARG A 114 3.11 -6.94 -6.20
C ARG A 114 4.41 -7.01 -5.42
N VAL A 115 4.39 -7.73 -4.30
CA VAL A 115 5.58 -7.96 -3.49
C VAL A 115 6.60 -8.77 -4.28
N THR A 116 7.82 -8.27 -4.41
CA THR A 116 8.92 -8.96 -5.11
C THR A 116 9.96 -9.51 -4.15
N SER A 117 10.18 -8.83 -3.02
CA SER A 117 11.12 -9.27 -1.98
C SER A 117 10.66 -8.81 -0.61
N ILE A 118 11.11 -9.55 0.42
CA ILE A 118 10.95 -9.22 1.83
C ILE A 118 12.30 -9.50 2.48
N GLU A 119 12.93 -8.46 3.02
CA GLU A 119 14.23 -8.53 3.69
C GLU A 119 14.09 -7.90 5.07
N ASP A 120 14.20 -8.71 6.12
CA ASP A 120 13.95 -8.31 7.51
C ASP A 120 12.57 -7.66 7.71
N ASP A 121 12.53 -6.32 7.85
CA ASP A 121 11.33 -5.51 7.98
C ASP A 121 11.03 -4.67 6.73
N GLN A 122 11.78 -4.84 5.64
CA GLN A 122 11.53 -4.16 4.36
C GLN A 122 10.71 -5.04 3.42
N VAL A 123 9.71 -4.44 2.79
CA VAL A 123 8.89 -5.04 1.75
C VAL A 123 9.06 -4.22 0.48
N THR A 124 9.49 -4.87 -0.60
CA THR A 124 9.61 -4.26 -1.92
C THR A 124 8.42 -4.65 -2.77
N LEU A 125 7.77 -3.65 -3.35
CA LEU A 125 6.64 -3.79 -4.25
C LEU A 125 7.01 -3.25 -5.62
N VAL A 126 6.44 -3.85 -6.66
CA VAL A 126 6.53 -3.37 -8.04
C VAL A 126 5.11 -3.19 -8.57
N SER A 127 4.79 -2.00 -9.06
CA SER A 127 3.50 -1.72 -9.68
C SER A 127 3.43 -2.29 -11.10
N ASP A 128 2.24 -2.32 -11.70
CA ASP A 128 2.06 -2.75 -13.09
C ASP A 128 2.75 -1.81 -14.10
N SER A 129 3.01 -0.56 -13.73
CA SER A 129 3.79 0.40 -14.53
C SER A 129 5.31 0.21 -14.39
N GLY A 130 5.76 -0.68 -13.51
CA GLY A 130 7.18 -0.94 -13.25
C GLY A 130 7.83 0.01 -12.24
N GLU A 131 7.04 0.83 -11.54
CA GLU A 131 7.53 1.62 -10.42
C GLU A 131 7.85 0.71 -9.24
N ILE A 132 8.86 1.07 -8.44
CA ILE A 132 9.33 0.27 -7.32
C ILE A 132 9.12 1.06 -6.03
N LEU A 133 8.52 0.43 -5.03
CA LEU A 133 8.42 0.97 -3.67
C LEU A 133 9.05 -0.02 -2.69
N THR A 134 10.06 0.41 -1.94
CA THR A 134 10.63 -0.35 -0.82
C THR A 134 10.25 0.32 0.47
N THR A 135 9.48 -0.33 1.34
CA THR A 135 8.99 0.29 2.58
C THR A 135 9.09 -0.60 3.80
N THR A 136 9.16 0.01 4.97
CA THR A 136 9.29 -0.70 6.25
C THR A 136 7.93 -1.15 6.75
N VAL A 137 7.78 -2.46 6.98
CA VAL A 137 6.59 -3.09 7.52
C VAL A 137 6.96 -3.90 8.74
N MET A 138 6.31 -3.65 9.88
CA MET A 138 6.55 -4.42 11.09
C MET A 138 6.43 -5.93 10.84
N PRO A 139 7.37 -6.76 11.33
CA PRO A 139 7.35 -8.22 11.13
C PRO A 139 6.04 -8.89 11.60
N SER A 140 5.43 -8.36 12.66
CA SER A 140 4.14 -8.84 13.16
C SER A 140 2.99 -8.60 12.17
N THR A 141 3.06 -7.53 11.39
CA THR A 141 2.09 -7.24 10.32
C THR A 141 2.33 -8.13 9.11
N ILE A 142 3.59 -8.35 8.72
CA ILE A 142 3.98 -9.30 7.66
C ILE A 142 3.40 -10.69 7.95
N ALA A 143 3.66 -11.21 9.16
CA ALA A 143 3.16 -12.52 9.59
C ALA A 143 1.62 -12.57 9.64
N ARG A 144 0.99 -11.58 10.30
CA ARG A 144 -0.48 -11.55 10.48
C ARG A 144 -1.24 -11.43 9.16
N LYS A 145 -0.71 -10.67 8.19
CA LYS A 145 -1.33 -10.46 6.88
C LYS A 145 -0.90 -11.50 5.84
N GLY A 146 0.00 -12.42 6.18
CA GLY A 146 0.56 -13.40 5.26
C GLY A 146 1.15 -12.73 4.02
N ILE A 147 1.99 -11.71 4.25
CA ILE A 147 2.69 -11.01 3.17
C ILE A 147 3.84 -11.90 2.71
N VAL A 148 3.84 -12.23 1.42
CA VAL A 148 4.83 -13.11 0.77
C VAL A 148 5.10 -12.60 -0.65
N PRO A 149 6.27 -12.91 -1.24
CA PRO A 149 6.53 -12.61 -2.65
C PRO A 149 5.44 -13.15 -3.57
N GLY A 150 5.07 -12.37 -4.58
CA GLY A 150 3.99 -12.65 -5.52
C GLY A 150 2.61 -12.14 -5.07
N LYS A 151 2.44 -11.73 -3.81
CA LYS A 151 1.17 -11.19 -3.31
C LYS A 151 0.98 -9.74 -3.71
N GLU A 152 -0.23 -9.36 -4.10
CA GLU A 152 -0.58 -7.97 -4.36
C GLU A 152 -1.00 -7.26 -3.07
N LEU A 153 -0.57 -6.02 -2.94
CA LEU A 153 -0.82 -5.16 -1.79
C LEU A 153 -1.07 -3.73 -2.24
N ILE A 154 -1.85 -3.03 -1.42
CA ILE A 154 -1.99 -1.58 -1.46
C ILE A 154 -1.39 -1.05 -0.16
N ILE A 155 -0.36 -0.21 -0.29
CA ILE A 155 0.25 0.52 0.81
C ILE A 155 -0.17 1.98 0.73
N THR A 156 -0.80 2.47 1.78
CA THR A 156 -1.24 3.86 1.89
C THR A 156 -0.36 4.58 2.90
N GLU A 157 0.33 5.63 2.44
CA GLU A 157 1.04 6.60 3.26
C GLU A 157 0.11 7.78 3.58
N TYR A 158 0.22 8.31 4.78
CA TYR A 158 -0.59 9.43 5.25
C TYR A 158 0.25 10.69 5.44
N GLN A 159 -0.35 11.86 5.25
CA GLN A 159 0.32 13.12 5.49
C GLN A 159 0.56 13.34 6.98
N GLY A 160 1.74 13.88 7.33
CA GLY A 160 2.06 14.27 8.70
C GLY A 160 2.29 13.11 9.68
N THR A 161 2.34 11.87 9.19
CA THR A 161 2.62 10.69 10.02
C THR A 161 3.39 9.62 9.24
N TRP A 162 4.15 8.80 9.94
CA TRP A 162 4.85 7.63 9.39
C TRP A 162 3.99 6.37 9.42
N ALA A 163 2.76 6.46 9.93
CA ALA A 163 1.82 5.35 9.91
C ALA A 163 1.50 4.97 8.45
N THR A 164 1.51 3.67 8.17
CA THR A 164 1.13 3.13 6.85
C THR A 164 -0.01 2.14 6.99
N LYS A 165 -1.01 2.22 6.11
CA LYS A 165 -2.07 1.20 6.04
C LYS A 165 -1.75 0.20 4.95
N ILE A 166 -1.78 -1.08 5.29
CA ILE A 166 -1.51 -2.18 4.36
C ILE A 166 -2.79 -2.99 4.17
N CYS A 167 -3.26 -3.05 2.93
CA CYS A 167 -4.43 -3.80 2.52
C CYS A 167 -4.08 -4.75 1.38
N SER A 168 -4.85 -5.83 1.24
CA SER A 168 -4.90 -6.57 -0.02
C SER A 168 -5.84 -5.82 -0.97
N PRO A 169 -5.53 -5.77 -2.29
CA PRO A 169 -6.49 -5.25 -3.26
C PRO A 169 -7.78 -6.07 -3.16
N HIS A 170 -8.92 -5.40 -3.31
CA HIS A 170 -10.20 -6.09 -3.34
C HIS A 170 -10.20 -7.00 -4.56
N THR A 171 -10.10 -8.31 -4.36
CA THR A 171 -10.38 -9.27 -5.43
C THR A 171 -11.88 -9.14 -5.73
N PRO A 172 -12.32 -8.70 -6.91
CA PRO A 172 -13.71 -8.91 -7.29
C PRO A 172 -14.00 -10.43 -7.16
N PRO A 173 -15.19 -10.85 -6.70
CA PRO A 173 -15.47 -12.27 -6.57
C PRO A 173 -15.18 -12.92 -7.92
N VAL A 174 -14.24 -13.87 -7.94
CA VAL A 174 -14.09 -14.76 -9.07
C VAL A 174 -15.42 -15.47 -9.18
N VAL A 175 -16.22 -15.06 -10.16
CA VAL A 175 -17.38 -15.84 -10.58
C VAL A 175 -16.76 -17.13 -11.11
N GLU A 176 -16.71 -18.16 -10.28
CA GLU A 176 -16.58 -19.53 -10.76
C GLU A 176 -17.75 -19.72 -11.70
N ILE A 177 -17.54 -19.54 -13.01
CA ILE A 177 -18.46 -20.03 -14.01
C ILE A 177 -18.52 -21.53 -13.74
N PRO A 178 -19.67 -22.10 -13.33
CA PRO A 178 -19.75 -23.54 -13.09
C PRO A 178 -19.26 -24.23 -14.35
N VAL A 179 -18.19 -25.01 -14.24
CA VAL A 179 -17.75 -25.88 -15.33
C VAL A 179 -18.84 -26.93 -15.45
N ILE A 180 -19.83 -26.67 -16.31
CA ILE A 180 -20.86 -27.65 -16.65
C ILE A 180 -20.11 -28.80 -17.30
N PRO A 181 -20.06 -30.01 -16.70
CA PRO A 181 -19.49 -31.16 -17.38
C PRO A 181 -20.25 -31.37 -18.70
N PRO A 182 -19.59 -31.73 -19.81
CA PRO A 182 -20.29 -32.01 -21.05
C PRO A 182 -21.38 -33.04 -20.76
N ALA A 183 -22.64 -32.66 -21.03
CA ALA A 183 -23.78 -33.52 -20.78
C ALA A 183 -23.56 -34.86 -21.52
N PRO A 184 -23.86 -36.01 -20.90
CA PRO A 184 -23.94 -37.26 -21.62
C PRO A 184 -24.91 -37.08 -22.79
N ILE A 185 -24.45 -37.39 -24.01
CA ILE A 185 -25.29 -37.41 -25.21
C ILE A 185 -26.34 -38.49 -25.00
N GLY A 186 -27.52 -38.11 -24.50
CA GLY A 186 -28.65 -39.02 -24.28
C GLY A 186 -29.42 -38.76 -22.99
N GLY A 187 -30.29 -37.75 -22.99
CA GLY A 187 -31.26 -37.50 -21.91
C GLY A 187 -32.28 -36.44 -22.35
N PRO A 188 -33.55 -36.53 -21.91
CA PRO A 188 -34.67 -35.82 -22.54
C PRO A 188 -34.57 -34.31 -22.36
N GLU A 189 -34.86 -33.59 -23.44
CA GLU A 189 -34.90 -32.15 -23.59
C GLU A 189 -35.62 -31.49 -22.40
N LEU A 190 -34.89 -30.68 -21.61
CA LEU A 190 -35.49 -29.85 -20.57
C LEU A 190 -36.31 -28.75 -21.27
N PRO A 191 -37.56 -28.48 -20.83
CA PRO A 191 -38.36 -27.42 -21.41
C PRO A 191 -37.66 -26.06 -21.20
N PRO A 192 -37.79 -25.12 -22.15
CA PRO A 192 -37.11 -23.84 -22.08
C PRO A 192 -37.53 -23.06 -20.82
N PRO A 193 -36.62 -22.24 -20.26
CA PRO A 193 -36.91 -21.45 -19.08
C PRO A 193 -38.08 -20.51 -19.34
N VAL A 194 -39.05 -20.49 -18.42
CA VAL A 194 -40.19 -19.58 -18.44
C VAL A 194 -39.67 -18.15 -18.29
N SER A 195 -39.75 -17.35 -19.37
CA SER A 195 -39.44 -15.92 -19.33
C SER A 195 -40.37 -15.22 -18.32
N GLN A 196 -39.81 -14.76 -17.20
CA GLN A 196 -40.53 -13.88 -16.29
C GLN A 196 -40.68 -12.49 -16.95
N PRO A 197 -41.87 -11.86 -16.89
CA PRO A 197 -42.06 -10.55 -17.48
C PRO A 197 -41.26 -9.48 -16.73
N ILE A 198 -40.50 -8.69 -17.49
CA ILE A 198 -39.79 -7.50 -17.00
C ILE A 198 -40.86 -6.48 -16.55
N PRO A 199 -40.82 -5.98 -15.30
CA PRO A 199 -41.74 -4.93 -14.87
C PRO A 199 -41.51 -3.68 -15.74
N ALA A 200 -42.57 -3.20 -16.39
CA ALA A 200 -42.52 -1.98 -17.18
C ALA A 200 -42.19 -0.80 -16.25
N LEU A 201 -41.15 -0.05 -16.60
CA LEU A 201 -40.84 1.25 -16.01
C LEU A 201 -41.95 2.23 -16.43
N TRP A 202 -42.71 2.71 -15.45
CA TRP A 202 -43.45 3.97 -15.49
C TRP A 202 -43.04 4.78 -14.27
#